data_AF-A0A8T3C0A1-F1
#
_entry.id   AF-A0A8T3C0A1-F1
#
_cell.length_a   1.000
_cell.length_b   1.000
_cell.length_c   1.000
_cell.angle_alpha   90.00
_cell.angle_beta   90.00
_cell.angle_gamma   90.00
#
_symmetry.space_group_name_H-M   'P 1'
#
loop_
_entity.id
_entity.type
_entity.pdbx_description
1 polymer ?
#
loop_
_entity_poly.entity_id
_entity_poly.type
_entity_poly.pdbx_seq_one_letter_code
_entity_poly.pdbx_strand_id
1 'polypeptide(L)'
;MHQTCCVIKKVPLKLKGKFYKMVVRPAMLYGAECWPLKEKHNTKLSVAKMRMLRCMSSFTLRDRIRNKHIREKIGVTSVEDKIR
;
A
#
# COMPACT_ATOMS: atom_id res chain seq x y z
N MET A 1 -8.04 -16.23 15.73
CA MET A 1 -7.38 -15.28 14.81
C MET A 1 -8.22 -15.16 13.54
N HIS A 2 -9.34 -14.43 13.62
CA HIS A 2 -10.27 -14.26 12.50
C HIS A 2 -9.61 -13.53 11.33
N GLN A 3 -9.67 -14.16 10.16
CA GLN A 3 -9.23 -13.60 8.88
C GLN A 3 -10.20 -12.50 8.44
N THR A 4 -9.90 -11.24 8.75
CA THR A 4 -10.65 -10.07 8.24
C THR A 4 -9.80 -9.07 7.45
N CYS A 5 -8.58 -9.41 7.00
CA CYS A 5 -7.78 -8.47 6.17
C CYS A 5 -8.18 -8.56 4.69
N CYS A 6 -9.21 -7.78 4.34
CA CYS A 6 -9.55 -7.22 3.03
C CYS A 6 -9.74 -8.21 1.85
N VAL A 7 -11.02 -8.53 1.65
CA VAL A 7 -11.63 -9.31 0.58
C VAL A 7 -11.41 -8.66 -0.78
N ILE A 8 -10.31 -9.01 -1.46
CA ILE A 8 -10.25 -8.87 -2.92
C ILE A 8 -9.53 -10.10 -3.51
N LYS A 9 -10.01 -11.32 -3.24
CA LYS A 9 -9.32 -12.54 -3.73
C LYS A 9 -9.41 -12.73 -5.25
N LYS A 10 -10.44 -12.18 -5.91
CA LYS A 10 -10.74 -12.45 -7.34
C LYS A 10 -10.44 -11.31 -8.32
N VAL A 11 -9.82 -10.22 -7.87
CA VAL A 11 -9.54 -9.07 -8.74
C VAL A 11 -8.10 -9.10 -9.25
N PRO A 12 -7.86 -8.82 -10.55
CA PRO A 12 -6.51 -8.71 -11.09
C PRO A 12 -5.64 -7.70 -10.33
N LEU A 13 -4.36 -8.03 -10.13
CA LEU A 13 -3.40 -7.17 -9.40
C LEU A 13 -3.30 -5.76 -9.98
N LYS A 14 -3.37 -5.62 -11.31
CA LYS A 14 -3.39 -4.32 -12.00
C LYS A 14 -4.60 -3.46 -11.61
N LEU A 15 -5.77 -4.07 -11.41
CA LEU A 15 -6.97 -3.34 -10.99
C LEU A 15 -6.88 -2.94 -9.52
N LYS A 16 -6.30 -3.80 -8.66
CA LYS A 16 -5.99 -3.45 -7.26
C LYS A 16 -5.04 -2.25 -7.16
N GLY A 17 -4.07 -2.12 -8.07
CA GLY A 17 -3.21 -0.94 -8.15
C GLY A 17 -3.96 0.35 -8.46
N LYS A 18 -4.95 0.30 -9.36
CA LYS A 18 -5.83 1.44 -9.64
C LYS A 18 -6.67 1.83 -8.42
N PHE A 19 -7.26 0.86 -7.73
CA PHE A 19 -7.98 1.09 -6.47
C PHE A 19 -7.09 1.67 -5.38
N TYR A 20 -5.86 1.18 -5.27
CA TYR A 20 -4.88 1.73 -4.33
C TYR A 20 -4.63 3.22 -4.62
N LYS A 21 -4.44 3.59 -5.88
CA LYS A 21 -4.20 4.98 -6.28
C LYS A 21 -5.42 5.88 -6.04
N MET A 22 -6.62 5.38 -6.28
CA MET A 22 -7.86 6.17 -6.27
C MET A 22 -8.48 6.33 -4.87
N VAL A 23 -8.44 5.29 -4.03
CA VAL A 23 -9.17 5.27 -2.75
C VAL A 23 -8.21 5.23 -1.57
N VAL A 24 -7.22 4.34 -1.63
CA VAL A 24 -6.32 4.10 -0.50
C VAL A 24 -5.34 5.25 -0.30
N ARG A 25 -4.75 5.75 -1.39
CA ARG A 25 -3.76 6.82 -1.34
C ARG A 25 -4.36 8.13 -0.77
N PRO A 26 -5.52 8.63 -1.25
CA PRO A 26 -6.12 9.83 -0.65
C PRO A 26 -6.52 9.63 0.82
N ALA A 27 -7.06 8.46 1.19
CA ALA A 27 -7.41 8.18 2.59
C ALA A 27 -6.18 8.15 3.52
N MET A 28 -5.06 7.57 3.07
CA MET A 28 -3.80 7.60 3.80
C MET A 28 -3.22 9.01 3.93
N LEU A 29 -3.32 9.82 2.87
CA LEU A 29 -2.83 11.20 2.86
C LEU A 29 -3.67 12.09 3.78
N TYR A 30 -4.99 12.02 3.70
CA TYR A 30 -5.89 12.75 4.60
C TYR A 30 -5.64 12.40 6.08
N GLY A 31 -5.44 11.11 6.38
CA GLY A 31 -5.06 10.68 7.74
C GLY A 31 -3.68 11.18 8.17
N ALA A 32 -2.76 11.40 7.22
CA ALA A 32 -1.44 11.97 7.47
C ALA A 32 -1.47 13.50 7.63
N GLU A 33 -2.38 14.20 6.95
CA GLU A 33 -2.62 15.64 7.13
C GLU A 33 -3.17 15.94 8.53
N CYS A 34 -3.91 15.00 9.12
CA CYS A 34 -4.45 15.12 10.49
C CYS A 34 -3.42 14.80 11.60
N TRP A 35 -2.18 14.38 11.27
CA TRP A 35 -1.10 14.05 12.23
C TRP A 35 0.16 14.89 11.96
N PRO A 36 0.89 15.44 12.95
CA PRO A 36 1.85 16.51 12.67
C PRO A 36 3.15 16.03 11.99
N LEU A 37 3.32 16.50 10.74
CA LEU A 37 4.53 16.94 10.03
C LEU A 37 5.91 16.65 10.68
N LYS A 38 6.40 15.41 10.59
CA LYS A 38 7.84 15.09 10.74
C LYS A 38 8.27 14.01 9.74
N GLU A 39 9.49 14.08 9.21
CA GLU A 39 10.09 13.08 8.29
C GLU A 39 9.94 11.61 8.75
N LYS A 40 9.93 11.37 10.06
CA LYS A 40 9.70 10.04 10.65
C LYS A 40 8.36 9.43 10.22
N HIS A 41 7.40 10.23 9.75
CA HIS A 41 6.12 9.76 9.22
C HIS A 41 6.23 9.24 7.80
N ASN A 42 7.16 9.73 6.96
CA ASN A 42 7.35 9.22 5.61
C ASN A 42 7.78 7.74 5.63
N THR A 43 8.68 7.38 6.53
CA THR A 43 9.07 5.98 6.76
C THR A 43 7.88 5.14 7.24
N LYS A 44 7.09 5.65 8.18
CA LYS A 44 5.89 4.95 8.69
C LYS A 44 4.82 4.78 7.60
N LEU A 45 4.60 5.79 6.76
CA LEU A 45 3.68 5.75 5.62
C LEU A 45 4.17 4.76 4.56
N SER A 46 5.47 4.70 4.28
CA SER A 46 6.06 3.72 3.38
C SER A 46 5.87 2.28 3.89
N VAL A 47 6.06 2.06 5.18
CA VAL A 47 5.80 0.77 5.83
C VAL A 47 4.31 0.40 5.79
N ALA A 48 3.42 1.34 6.13
CA ALA A 48 1.97 1.14 6.07
C ALA A 48 1.49 0.83 4.65
N LYS A 49 1.98 1.58 3.65
CA LYS A 49 1.76 1.34 2.22
C LYS A 49 2.17 -0.09 1.83
N MET A 50 3.39 -0.49 2.17
CA MET A 50 3.87 -1.84 1.82
C MET A 50 3.06 -2.94 2.51
N ARG A 51 2.67 -2.74 3.78
CA ARG A 51 1.82 -3.67 4.53
C ARG A 51 0.44 -3.81 3.87
N MET A 52 -0.15 -2.71 3.43
CA MET A 52 -1.44 -2.72 2.75
C MET A 52 -1.37 -3.37 1.37
N LEU A 53 -0.34 -3.07 0.58
CA LEU A 53 -0.11 -3.71 -0.73
C LEU A 53 0.05 -5.23 -0.59
N ARG A 54 0.78 -5.69 0.45
CA ARG A 54 0.91 -7.13 0.76
C ARG A 54 -0.42 -7.75 1.15
N CYS A 55 -1.19 -7.13 2.06
CA CYS A 55 -2.50 -7.67 2.46
C CYS A 55 -3.48 -7.72 1.26
N MET A 56 -3.61 -6.63 0.49
CA MET A 56 -4.50 -6.57 -0.68
C MET A 56 -4.13 -7.57 -1.78
N SER A 57 -2.84 -7.86 -1.93
CA SER A 57 -2.33 -8.77 -2.96
C SER A 57 -2.17 -10.20 -2.46
N SER A 58 -2.56 -10.47 -1.22
CA SER A 58 -2.42 -11.77 -0.55
C SER A 58 -0.98 -12.31 -0.56
N PHE A 59 0.02 -11.44 -0.65
CA PHE A 59 1.41 -11.84 -0.52
C PHE A 59 1.75 -12.06 0.95
N THR A 60 2.09 -13.30 1.26
CA THR A 60 2.51 -13.74 2.59
C THR A 60 4.01 -13.53 2.78
N LEU A 61 4.48 -13.67 4.01
CA LEU A 61 5.92 -13.67 4.31
C LEU A 61 6.64 -14.89 3.71
N ARG A 62 5.90 -15.99 3.48
CA ARG A 62 6.45 -17.24 2.92
C ARG A 62 6.84 -17.10 1.46
N ASP A 63 6.20 -16.20 0.72
CA ASP A 63 6.49 -15.96 -0.69
C ASP A 63 7.89 -15.36 -0.91
N ARG A 64 8.53 -14.83 0.15
CA ARG A 64 9.88 -14.21 0.11
C ARG A 64 10.06 -13.18 -1.03
N ILE A 65 8.97 -12.56 -1.46
CA ILE A 65 8.98 -11.59 -2.55
C ILE A 65 9.54 -10.25 -2.05
N ARG A 66 10.50 -9.70 -2.80
CA ARG A 66 11.07 -8.37 -2.54
C ARG A 66 10.01 -7.28 -2.74
N ASN A 67 10.10 -6.23 -1.91
CA ASN A 67 9.17 -5.10 -1.97
C ASN A 67 9.12 -4.41 -3.35
N LYS A 68 10.24 -4.38 -4.09
CA LYS A 68 10.30 -3.86 -5.47
C LYS A 68 9.39 -4.62 -6.42
N HIS A 69 9.43 -5.96 -6.37
CA HIS A 69 8.61 -6.83 -7.23
C HIS A 69 7.11 -6.71 -6.94
N ILE A 70 6.75 -6.49 -5.66
CA ILE A 70 5.37 -6.25 -5.25
C ILE A 70 4.84 -4.95 -5.88
N ARG A 71 5.64 -3.88 -5.86
CA ARG A 71 5.27 -2.59 -6.46
C ARG A 71 5.08 -2.70 -7.97
N GLU A 72 5.99 -3.39 -8.65
CA GLU A 72 5.95 -3.64 -10.08
C GLU A 72 4.70 -4.45 -10.48
N LYS A 73 4.42 -5.56 -9.80
CA LYS A 73 3.25 -6.40 -10.09
C LYS A 73 1.91 -5.68 -9.90
N ILE A 74 1.83 -4.80 -8.91
CA ILE A 74 0.60 -4.04 -8.63
C ILE A 74 0.52 -2.80 -9.54
N GLY A 75 1.62 -2.37 -10.15
CA GLY A 75 1.68 -1.15 -10.96
C GLY A 75 1.59 0.12 -10.12
N VAL A 76 1.97 0.06 -8.83
CA VAL A 76 2.04 1.22 -7.95
C VAL A 76 3.47 1.75 -8.04
N THR A 77 3.66 2.79 -8.85
CA THR A 77 4.94 3.52 -8.91
C THR A 77 5.34 4.01 -7.50
N SER A 78 6.65 4.12 -7.26
CA SER A 78 7.19 4.59 -5.99
C SER A 78 6.59 5.97 -5.73
N VAL A 79 5.59 6.03 -4.86
CA VAL A 79 5.00 7.27 -4.39
C VAL A 79 6.08 7.92 -3.53
N GLU A 80 6.97 8.64 -4.19
CA GLU A 80 7.85 9.65 -3.62
C GLU A 80 7.84 10.94 -4.45
N ASP A 81 7.11 11.02 -5.56
CA ASP A 81 7.19 12.24 -6.38
C ASP A 81 6.38 13.45 -5.87
N LYS A 82 5.45 13.30 -4.92
CA LYS A 82 4.60 14.44 -4.50
C LYS A 82 4.14 14.35 -3.05
N ILE A 83 5.08 14.27 -2.11
CA ILE A 83 4.85 14.90 -0.80
C ILE A 83 5.45 16.30 -0.98
N ARG A 84 4.61 17.25 -1.40
CA ARG A 84 4.98 18.67 -1.38
C ARG A 84 4.62 19.22 -0.03
#